data_AF-A0A258FUM1-F1
#
_entry.id   AF-A0A258FUM1-F1
#
_cell.length_a   1.000
_cell.length_b   1.000
_cell.length_c   1.000
_cell.angle_alpha   90.00
_cell.angle_beta   90.00
_cell.angle_gamma   90.00
#
_symmetry.space_group_name_H-M   'P 1'
#
loop_
_entity.id
_entity.type
_entity.pdbx_description
1 polymer ?
#
loop_
_entity_poly.entity_id
_entity_poly.type
_entity_poly.pdbx_seq_one_letter_code
_entity_poly.pdbx_strand_id
1 'polypeptide(L)'
;MTVWRHADKPEAGYGDLLSKAMQIAEENDGQLLWAVDEGPQVIVSDYSGQHRQATHEVYSFLVTTWNELQGWLPLREAFRADWLPDGRRMSFKQLREPLRRRAYPRFLELVGRLKGNLITVMIDNRVGSFVDGGPRALAEVLDDCFAAGMPDASIEKVYRLALFVALLQSGLRQERQPSLWISDHDETLDSFDRRERFARLATYLTYGLTGWRNAADQDFMTTEAKNLPAWAEDLAAIPDIAAGACAQLSGALPEFLAQRTWTVSVPHEVDRDWRARIFGDWLTTPHGILRHVLLRLAPDSQGEIRASAQKVQRQPFFIL
;
A
#
# COMPACT_ATOMS: atom_id res chain seq x y z
N MET A 1 8.92 14.52 16.57
CA MET A 1 9.79 14.31 15.39
C MET A 1 8.92 13.62 14.35
N THR A 2 8.97 14.06 13.09
CA THR A 2 8.25 13.39 11.99
C THR A 2 8.99 12.11 11.61
N VAL A 3 8.25 11.03 11.36
CA VAL A 3 8.80 9.77 10.84
C VAL A 3 9.01 9.88 9.33
N TRP A 4 8.06 10.48 8.62
CA TRP A 4 8.10 10.65 7.17
C TRP A 4 9.11 11.73 6.77
N ARG A 5 9.96 11.37 5.81
CA ARG A 5 10.88 12.31 5.15
C ARG A 5 10.39 12.64 3.76
N HIS A 6 9.89 13.86 3.60
CA HIS A 6 9.55 14.38 2.29
C HIS A 6 10.82 14.62 1.46
N ALA A 7 10.84 14.11 0.22
CA ALA A 7 11.98 14.22 -0.68
C ALA A 7 12.15 15.63 -1.28
N ASP A 8 11.08 16.45 -1.31
CA ASP A 8 11.00 17.77 -1.96
C ASP A 8 11.55 17.73 -3.40
N LYS A 9 10.84 16.98 -4.26
CA LYS A 9 11.25 16.67 -5.64
C LYS A 9 10.09 16.91 -6.59
N PRO A 10 9.80 18.17 -6.98
CA PRO A 10 8.69 18.47 -7.88
C PRO A 10 8.70 17.67 -9.18
N GLU A 11 9.89 17.29 -9.67
CA GLU A 11 10.09 16.43 -10.85
C GLU A 11 9.53 15.01 -10.70
N ALA A 12 9.23 14.55 -9.48
CA ALA A 12 8.55 13.28 -9.23
C ALA A 12 7.02 13.34 -9.45
N GLY A 13 6.49 14.50 -9.85
CA GLY A 13 5.10 14.70 -10.24
C GLY A 13 4.12 14.28 -9.14
N TYR A 14 3.25 13.32 -9.44
CA TYR A 14 2.29 12.80 -8.48
C TYR A 14 2.93 12.13 -7.25
N GLY A 15 4.16 11.61 -7.37
CA GLY A 15 4.90 11.09 -6.22
C GLY A 15 5.20 12.18 -5.19
N ASP A 16 5.57 13.38 -5.65
CA ASP A 16 5.82 14.54 -4.79
C ASP A 16 4.55 15.00 -4.08
N LEU A 17 3.44 15.10 -4.82
CA LEU A 17 2.13 15.47 -4.25
C LEU A 17 1.72 14.53 -3.13
N LEU A 18 1.86 13.22 -3.32
CA LEU A 18 1.56 12.20 -2.31
C LEU A 18 2.50 12.30 -1.10
N SER A 19 3.80 12.49 -1.34
CA SER A 19 4.81 12.67 -0.29
C SER A 19 4.49 13.89 0.60
N LYS A 20 4.16 15.02 -0.04
CA LYS A 20 3.81 16.27 0.64
C LYS A 20 2.50 16.14 1.42
N ALA A 21 1.52 15.44 0.87
CA ALA A 21 0.28 15.16 1.58
C ALA A 21 0.53 14.33 2.85
N MET A 22 1.41 13.30 2.78
CA MET A 22 1.81 12.51 3.94
C MET A 22 2.51 13.35 5.00
N GLN A 23 3.48 14.18 4.61
CA GLN A 23 4.18 15.10 5.51
C GLN A 23 3.20 16.00 6.26
N ILE A 24 2.31 16.69 5.53
CA ILE A 24 1.30 17.58 6.11
C ILE A 24 0.40 16.82 7.10
N ALA A 25 0.00 15.59 6.77
CA ALA A 25 -0.84 14.79 7.67
C ALA A 25 -0.10 14.40 8.95
N GLU A 26 1.18 14.01 8.87
CA GLU A 26 1.98 13.65 10.04
C GLU A 26 2.33 14.86 10.92
N GLU A 27 2.56 16.03 10.33
CA GLU A 27 2.73 17.27 11.09
C GLU A 27 1.50 17.61 11.95
N ASN A 28 0.31 17.21 11.48
CA ASN A 28 -0.96 17.39 12.21
C ASN A 28 -1.26 16.25 13.20
N ASP A 29 -0.78 15.03 12.96
CA ASP A 29 -0.89 13.88 13.86
C ASP A 29 0.47 13.20 13.98
N GLY A 30 1.25 13.58 15.01
CA GLY A 30 2.57 13.00 15.26
C GLY A 30 2.57 11.50 15.64
N GLN A 31 1.40 10.85 15.68
CA GLN A 31 1.25 9.41 15.83
C GLN A 31 0.69 8.72 14.58
N LEU A 32 0.68 9.43 13.44
CA LEU A 32 0.17 8.90 12.17
C LEU A 32 0.94 7.67 11.71
N LEU A 33 2.27 7.67 11.90
CA LEU A 33 3.18 6.62 11.44
C LEU A 33 4.02 6.07 12.59
N TRP A 34 4.40 4.81 12.48
CA TRP A 34 5.51 4.24 13.24
C TRP A 34 6.82 4.40 12.50
N ALA A 35 7.86 4.76 13.24
CA ALA A 35 9.23 4.59 12.78
C ALA A 35 9.50 3.10 12.48
N VAL A 36 10.10 2.86 11.32
CA VAL A 36 10.47 1.54 10.79
C VAL A 36 11.93 1.57 10.34
N ASP A 37 12.77 2.26 11.09
CA ASP A 37 14.19 2.53 10.82
C ASP A 37 15.16 1.61 11.58
N GLU A 38 14.64 0.75 12.46
CA GLU A 38 15.41 -0.23 13.22
C GLU A 38 15.31 -1.65 12.61
N GLY A 39 16.44 -2.15 12.10
CA GLY A 39 16.56 -3.46 11.47
C GLY A 39 16.10 -3.48 10.01
N PRO A 40 16.18 -4.63 9.30
CA PRO A 40 15.77 -4.72 7.90
C PRO A 40 14.29 -4.35 7.72
N GLN A 41 13.99 -3.46 6.76
CA GLN A 41 12.63 -3.09 6.42
C GLN A 41 11.96 -4.20 5.60
N VAL A 42 10.69 -4.51 5.89
CA VAL A 42 9.88 -5.44 5.12
C VAL A 42 8.69 -4.67 4.56
N ILE A 43 8.55 -4.68 3.24
CA ILE A 43 7.41 -4.10 2.52
C ILE A 43 6.66 -5.23 1.83
N VAL A 44 5.35 -5.32 2.06
CA VAL A 44 4.49 -6.28 1.35
C VAL A 44 3.37 -5.52 0.66
N SER A 45 3.12 -5.81 -0.62
CA SER A 45 2.11 -5.07 -1.39
C SER A 45 1.15 -5.96 -2.16
N ASP A 46 -0.05 -5.41 -2.36
CA ASP A 46 -1.04 -5.93 -3.29
C ASP A 46 -1.90 -4.77 -3.83
N TYR A 47 -2.65 -5.01 -4.90
CA TYR A 47 -3.40 -3.99 -5.61
C TYR A 47 -4.73 -4.51 -6.18
N SER A 48 -5.68 -3.58 -6.29
CA SER A 48 -7.02 -3.82 -6.77
C SER A 48 -7.49 -2.71 -7.71
N GLY A 49 -8.71 -2.86 -8.26
CA GLY A 49 -9.31 -1.82 -9.10
C GLY A 49 -8.90 -1.83 -10.58
N GLN A 50 -8.23 -2.88 -11.07
CA GLN A 50 -7.79 -2.99 -12.47
C GLN A 50 -8.87 -3.48 -13.46
N HIS A 51 -10.13 -3.56 -13.04
CA HIS A 51 -11.23 -4.01 -13.90
C HIS A 51 -11.98 -2.80 -14.48
N ARG A 52 -12.56 -2.96 -15.67
CA ARG A 52 -13.18 -1.84 -16.44
C ARG A 52 -14.26 -1.04 -15.70
N GLN A 53 -14.88 -1.61 -14.67
CA GLN A 53 -15.95 -0.95 -13.89
C GLN A 53 -15.43 -0.26 -12.63
N ALA A 54 -14.15 -0.45 -12.27
CA ALA A 54 -13.56 0.24 -11.15
C ALA A 54 -13.49 1.74 -11.44
N THR A 55 -13.76 2.55 -10.43
CA THR A 55 -13.57 4.02 -10.50
C THR A 55 -12.19 4.44 -10.02
N HIS A 56 -11.53 3.56 -9.25
CA HIS A 56 -10.23 3.80 -8.66
C HIS A 56 -9.33 2.57 -8.81
N GLU A 57 -8.05 2.83 -9.01
CA GLU A 57 -6.98 1.87 -8.76
C GLU A 57 -6.52 2.01 -7.31
N VAL A 58 -6.27 0.87 -6.65
CA VAL A 58 -5.90 0.86 -5.23
C VAL A 58 -4.65 0.04 -5.04
N TYR A 59 -3.63 0.64 -4.45
CA TYR A 59 -2.36 0.00 -4.09
C TYR A 59 -2.25 0.01 -2.58
N SER A 60 -1.96 -1.13 -1.95
CA SER A 60 -1.75 -1.17 -0.50
C SER A 60 -0.41 -1.77 -0.17
N PHE A 61 0.24 -1.19 0.83
CA PHE A 61 1.58 -1.52 1.27
C PHE A 61 1.59 -1.68 2.78
N LEU A 62 1.98 -2.85 3.25
CA LEU A 62 2.36 -3.07 4.64
C LEU A 62 3.86 -2.83 4.78
N VAL A 63 4.27 -1.88 5.61
CA VAL A 63 5.66 -1.55 5.92
C VAL A 63 5.92 -1.83 7.39
N THR A 64 6.86 -2.72 7.67
CA THR A 64 7.30 -3.06 9.04
C THR A 64 8.81 -3.34 9.03
N THR A 65 9.36 -3.85 10.12
CA THR A 65 10.75 -4.32 10.18
C THR A 65 10.79 -5.80 10.54
N TRP A 66 11.90 -6.45 10.22
CA TRP A 66 12.11 -7.85 10.55
C TRP A 66 11.97 -8.14 12.05
N ASN A 67 12.44 -7.22 12.90
CA ASN A 67 12.35 -7.37 14.36
C ASN A 67 10.89 -7.41 14.83
N GLU A 68 10.05 -6.49 14.33
CA GLU A 68 8.63 -6.44 14.66
C GLU A 68 7.87 -7.65 14.09
N LEU A 69 8.24 -8.09 12.89
CA LEU A 69 7.71 -9.31 12.28
C LEU A 69 8.02 -10.54 13.15
N GLN A 70 9.26 -10.69 13.62
CA GLN A 70 9.65 -11.82 14.49
C GLN A 70 8.81 -11.90 15.76
N GLY A 71 8.48 -10.76 16.39
CA GLY A 71 7.58 -10.72 17.55
C GLY A 71 6.14 -11.09 17.22
N TRP A 72 5.70 -10.88 15.98
CA TRP A 72 4.35 -11.19 15.51
C TRP A 72 4.17 -12.65 15.07
N LEU A 73 5.23 -13.32 14.60
CA LEU A 73 5.16 -14.70 14.08
C LEU A 73 4.53 -15.72 15.04
N PRO A 74 4.84 -15.75 16.35
CA PRO A 74 4.18 -16.68 17.27
C PRO A 74 2.66 -16.45 17.40
N LEU A 75 2.23 -15.19 17.32
CA LEU A 75 0.80 -14.84 17.36
C LEU A 75 0.07 -15.33 16.11
N ARG A 76 0.74 -15.23 14.95
CA ARG A 76 0.24 -15.77 13.68
C ARG A 76 0.10 -17.29 13.75
N GLU A 77 1.09 -18.00 14.30
CA GLU A 77 1.04 -19.45 14.43
C GLU A 77 -0.14 -19.91 15.29
N ALA A 78 -0.36 -19.25 16.44
CA ALA A 78 -1.52 -19.51 17.29
C ALA A 78 -2.85 -19.26 16.54
N PHE A 79 -2.96 -18.13 15.83
CA PHE A 79 -4.14 -17.84 15.01
C PHE A 79 -4.40 -18.93 13.96
N ARG A 80 -3.37 -19.40 13.26
CA ARG A 80 -3.54 -20.44 12.23
C ARG A 80 -3.99 -21.76 12.84
N ALA A 81 -3.43 -22.16 13.99
CA ALA A 81 -3.84 -23.37 14.68
C ALA A 81 -5.33 -23.33 15.08
N ASP A 82 -5.80 -22.19 15.56
CA ASP A 82 -7.16 -22.03 16.08
C ASP A 82 -8.22 -21.79 14.98
N TRP A 83 -7.87 -21.05 13.92
CA TRP A 83 -8.86 -20.53 12.96
C TRP A 83 -8.68 -21.05 11.53
N LEU A 84 -7.47 -21.46 11.12
CA LEU A 84 -7.14 -21.92 9.77
C LEU A 84 -6.28 -23.21 9.79
N PRO A 85 -6.70 -24.28 10.50
CA PRO A 85 -5.86 -25.46 10.74
C PRO A 85 -5.56 -26.26 9.47
N ASP A 86 -6.34 -26.08 8.41
CA ASP A 86 -6.17 -26.75 7.12
C ASP A 86 -5.22 -26.00 6.16
N GLY A 87 -4.60 -24.92 6.64
CA GLY A 87 -3.56 -24.21 5.91
C GLY A 87 -4.08 -23.22 4.86
N ARG A 88 -5.39 -23.03 4.72
CA ARG A 88 -5.95 -22.11 3.71
C ARG A 88 -5.46 -20.67 3.91
N ARG A 89 -5.25 -19.96 2.81
CA ARG A 89 -4.82 -18.55 2.79
C ARG A 89 -5.99 -17.59 2.98
N MET A 90 -5.75 -16.46 3.63
CA MET A 90 -6.69 -15.34 3.65
C MET A 90 -6.54 -14.51 2.36
N SER A 91 -7.65 -14.08 1.77
CA SER A 91 -7.67 -13.09 0.69
C SER A 91 -9.03 -12.43 0.61
N PHE A 92 -9.10 -11.16 0.17
CA PHE A 92 -10.33 -10.38 0.13
C PHE A 92 -11.43 -11.09 -0.67
N LYS A 93 -11.06 -11.63 -1.85
CA LYS A 93 -11.98 -12.36 -2.74
C LYS A 93 -12.56 -13.61 -2.06
N GLN A 94 -11.76 -14.32 -1.26
CA GLN A 94 -12.15 -15.58 -0.63
C GLN A 94 -12.83 -15.41 0.73
N LEU A 95 -12.90 -14.19 1.28
CA LEU A 95 -13.60 -13.91 2.56
C LEU A 95 -15.08 -14.31 2.57
N ARG A 96 -15.70 -14.57 1.41
CA ARG A 96 -17.08 -15.08 1.33
C ARG A 96 -17.23 -16.53 1.81
N GLU A 97 -16.15 -17.30 1.84
CA GLU A 97 -16.16 -18.67 2.32
C GLU A 97 -16.44 -18.73 3.84
N PRO A 98 -17.30 -19.65 4.33
CA PRO A 98 -17.72 -19.68 5.74
C PRO A 98 -16.58 -19.67 6.78
N LEU A 99 -15.51 -20.46 6.57
CA LEU A 99 -14.41 -20.51 7.54
C LEU A 99 -13.61 -19.21 7.56
N ARG A 100 -13.24 -18.69 6.38
CA ARG A 100 -12.53 -17.40 6.24
C ARG A 100 -13.36 -16.24 6.77
N ARG A 101 -14.67 -16.27 6.52
CA ARG A 101 -15.62 -15.29 7.07
C ARG A 101 -15.60 -15.28 8.60
N ARG A 102 -15.60 -16.45 9.23
CA ARG A 102 -15.53 -16.59 10.68
C ARG A 102 -14.15 -16.18 11.23
N ALA A 103 -13.07 -16.50 10.52
CA ALA A 103 -11.70 -16.14 10.91
C ALA A 103 -11.40 -14.65 10.73
N TYR A 104 -12.10 -13.96 9.82
CA TYR A 104 -11.73 -12.61 9.39
C TYR A 104 -11.64 -11.56 10.50
N PRO A 105 -12.62 -11.41 11.42
CA PRO A 105 -12.47 -10.46 12.54
C PRO A 105 -11.24 -10.77 13.41
N ARG A 106 -10.95 -12.05 13.64
CA ARG A 106 -9.79 -12.50 14.43
C ARG A 106 -8.48 -12.30 13.69
N PHE A 107 -8.49 -12.44 12.36
CA PHE A 107 -7.36 -12.09 11.52
C PHE A 107 -7.05 -10.60 11.64
N LEU A 108 -8.07 -9.73 11.58
CA LEU A 108 -7.86 -8.29 11.76
C LEU A 108 -7.37 -7.93 13.17
N GLU A 109 -7.84 -8.61 14.22
CA GLU A 109 -7.28 -8.48 15.58
C GLU A 109 -5.79 -8.87 15.63
N LEU A 110 -5.40 -9.97 14.97
CA LEU A 110 -4.00 -10.39 14.84
C LEU A 110 -3.18 -9.33 14.09
N VAL A 111 -3.68 -8.85 12.95
CA VAL A 111 -3.03 -7.83 12.12
C VAL A 111 -2.83 -6.53 12.90
N GLY A 112 -3.82 -6.13 13.70
CA GLY A 112 -3.72 -4.97 14.59
C GLY A 112 -2.58 -5.06 15.61
N ARG A 113 -2.04 -6.25 15.90
CA ARG A 113 -0.89 -6.45 16.81
C ARG A 113 0.47 -6.34 16.14
N LEU A 114 0.54 -6.19 14.82
CA LEU A 114 1.81 -5.97 14.13
C LEU A 114 2.18 -4.49 14.19
N LYS A 115 3.35 -4.15 14.72
CA LYS A 115 3.86 -2.77 14.70
C LYS A 115 4.37 -2.45 13.30
N GLY A 116 3.77 -1.44 12.67
CA GLY A 116 4.08 -1.05 11.31
C GLY A 116 3.06 -0.08 10.74
N ASN A 117 3.17 0.17 9.45
CA ASN A 117 2.33 1.09 8.70
C ASN A 117 1.66 0.34 7.56
N LEU A 118 0.33 0.37 7.50
CA LEU A 118 -0.47 -0.03 6.35
C LEU A 118 -0.83 1.22 5.57
N ILE A 119 -0.18 1.44 4.43
CA ILE A 119 -0.36 2.63 3.60
C ILE A 119 -1.12 2.21 2.36
N THR A 120 -2.29 2.78 2.13
CA THR A 120 -3.12 2.49 0.95
C THR A 120 -3.19 3.73 0.08
N VAL A 121 -2.81 3.63 -1.19
CA VAL A 121 -2.92 4.68 -2.21
C VAL A 121 -4.13 4.39 -3.09
N MET A 122 -5.11 5.28 -3.10
CA MET A 122 -6.26 5.23 -4.03
C MET A 122 -6.12 6.31 -5.10
N ILE A 123 -6.19 5.89 -6.36
CA ILE A 123 -6.01 6.76 -7.52
C ILE A 123 -7.33 6.78 -8.29
N ASP A 124 -7.93 7.95 -8.45
CA ASP A 124 -9.09 8.12 -9.32
C ASP A 124 -8.68 7.88 -10.78
N ASN A 125 -9.46 7.12 -11.54
CA ASN A 125 -9.12 6.79 -12.93
C ASN A 125 -9.04 8.02 -13.86
N ARG A 126 -9.55 9.18 -13.42
CA ARG A 126 -9.43 10.46 -14.14
C ARG A 126 -8.05 11.12 -14.01
N VAL A 127 -7.18 10.67 -13.09
CA VAL A 127 -5.82 11.22 -12.92
C VAL A 127 -4.97 11.08 -14.20
N GLY A 128 -5.28 10.09 -15.04
CA GLY A 128 -4.51 9.84 -16.27
C GLY A 128 -3.15 9.19 -15.97
N SER A 129 -2.19 9.36 -16.89
CA SER A 129 -0.84 8.76 -16.78
C SER A 129 0.04 9.53 -15.80
N PHE A 130 0.92 8.80 -15.10
CA PHE A 130 1.96 9.32 -14.23
C PHE A 130 3.25 9.68 -15.00
N VAL A 131 3.28 9.37 -16.29
CA VAL A 131 4.47 9.52 -17.13
C VAL A 131 4.25 10.67 -18.08
N ASP A 132 4.97 11.77 -17.85
CA ASP A 132 5.02 12.89 -18.79
C ASP A 132 5.60 12.43 -20.13
N GLY A 133 4.90 12.73 -21.23
CA GLY A 133 5.24 12.22 -22.57
C GLY A 133 4.76 10.78 -22.84
N GLY A 134 4.21 10.11 -21.83
CA GLY A 134 3.56 8.81 -21.92
C GLY A 134 4.50 7.60 -21.76
N PRO A 135 3.93 6.40 -21.54
CA PRO A 135 4.70 5.21 -21.17
C PRO A 135 5.78 4.80 -22.17
N ARG A 136 5.58 5.02 -23.47
CA ARG A 136 6.58 4.66 -24.50
C ARG A 136 7.84 5.51 -24.41
N ALA A 137 7.70 6.82 -24.22
CA ALA A 137 8.84 7.72 -24.08
C ALA A 137 9.69 7.34 -22.86
N LEU A 138 9.05 6.96 -21.75
CA LEU A 138 9.74 6.45 -20.57
C LEU A 138 10.49 5.14 -20.87
N ALA A 139 9.86 4.20 -21.57
CA ALA A 139 10.50 2.93 -21.92
C ALA A 139 11.68 3.10 -22.89
N GLU A 140 11.68 4.15 -23.73
CA GLU A 140 12.81 4.50 -24.59
C GLU A 140 13.99 5.09 -23.79
N VAL A 141 13.71 5.88 -22.75
CA VAL A 141 14.74 6.48 -21.88
C VAL A 141 15.31 5.47 -20.88
N LEU A 142 14.48 4.53 -20.41
CA LEU A 142 14.83 3.50 -19.43
C LEU A 142 14.71 2.09 -20.03
N ASP A 143 15.37 1.86 -21.16
CA ASP A 143 15.31 0.60 -21.93
C ASP A 143 15.83 -0.63 -21.16
N ASP A 144 16.66 -0.42 -20.16
CA ASP A 144 17.15 -1.43 -19.22
C ASP A 144 16.12 -1.84 -18.15
N CYS A 145 15.06 -1.04 -17.98
CA CYS A 145 13.97 -1.22 -17.02
C CYS A 145 12.68 -1.77 -17.64
N PHE A 146 12.53 -1.72 -18.97
CA PHE A 146 11.33 -2.17 -19.65
C PHE A 146 11.67 -3.12 -20.80
N ALA A 147 10.89 -4.21 -20.94
CA ALA A 147 11.09 -5.14 -22.04
C ALA A 147 10.62 -4.51 -23.36
N ALA A 148 11.33 -4.78 -24.46
CA ALA A 148 10.94 -4.31 -25.78
C ALA A 148 9.53 -4.79 -26.15
N GLY A 149 8.69 -3.87 -26.65
CA GLY A 149 7.32 -4.17 -27.06
C GLY A 149 6.33 -4.37 -25.91
N MET A 150 6.70 -4.04 -24.67
CA MET A 150 5.77 -4.05 -23.54
C MET A 150 4.59 -3.08 -23.80
N PRO A 151 3.34 -3.48 -23.53
CA PRO A 151 2.20 -2.59 -23.70
C PRO A 151 2.27 -1.36 -22.78
N ASP A 152 1.81 -0.21 -23.27
CA ASP A 152 1.81 1.06 -22.53
C ASP A 152 1.16 0.94 -21.14
N ALA A 153 0.06 0.18 -21.02
CA ALA A 153 -0.62 -0.06 -19.75
C ALA A 153 0.24 -0.86 -18.74
N SER A 154 1.04 -1.82 -19.22
CA SER A 154 1.97 -2.59 -18.39
C SER A 154 3.15 -1.73 -17.93
N ILE A 155 3.69 -0.87 -18.82
CA ILE A 155 4.75 0.08 -18.48
C ILE A 155 4.27 1.05 -17.40
N GLU A 156 3.10 1.66 -17.59
CA GLU A 156 2.47 2.56 -16.62
C GLU A 156 2.28 1.88 -15.26
N LYS A 157 1.75 0.65 -15.26
CA LYS A 157 1.53 -0.13 -14.03
C LYS A 157 2.84 -0.41 -13.28
N VAL A 158 3.87 -0.87 -14.00
CA VAL A 158 5.20 -1.13 -13.43
C VAL A 158 5.82 0.16 -12.88
N TYR A 159 5.72 1.25 -13.62
CA TYR A 159 6.23 2.55 -13.19
C TYR A 159 5.55 3.06 -11.92
N ARG A 160 4.21 3.05 -11.85
CA ARG A 160 3.46 3.44 -10.65
C ARG A 160 3.88 2.62 -9.44
N LEU A 161 3.96 1.29 -9.60
CA LEU A 161 4.33 0.40 -8.51
C LEU A 161 5.77 0.69 -8.03
N ALA A 162 6.72 0.84 -8.95
CA ALA A 162 8.10 1.18 -8.61
C ALA A 162 8.22 2.56 -7.95
N LEU A 163 7.45 3.55 -8.42
CA LEU A 163 7.38 4.88 -7.82
C LEU A 163 6.85 4.82 -6.39
N PHE A 164 5.79 4.05 -6.11
CA PHE A 164 5.27 3.93 -4.75
C PHE A 164 6.22 3.19 -3.82
N VAL A 165 6.91 2.14 -4.29
CA VAL A 165 7.97 1.49 -3.50
C VAL A 165 9.09 2.48 -3.19
N ALA A 166 9.57 3.23 -4.19
CA ALA A 166 10.60 4.25 -4.00
C ALA A 166 10.16 5.39 -3.08
N LEU A 167 8.89 5.79 -3.15
CA LEU A 167 8.28 6.79 -2.26
C LEU A 167 8.29 6.32 -0.80
N LEU A 168 7.89 5.07 -0.56
CA LEU A 168 7.87 4.49 0.78
C LEU A 168 9.29 4.31 1.34
N GLN A 169 10.23 3.85 0.51
CA GLN A 169 11.62 3.72 0.90
C GLN A 169 12.23 5.09 1.22
N SER A 170 12.05 6.10 0.36
CA SER A 170 12.56 7.46 0.61
C SER A 170 11.96 8.10 1.86
N GLY A 171 10.66 7.89 2.10
CA GLY A 171 9.96 8.44 3.26
C GLY A 171 10.30 7.77 4.59
N LEU A 172 10.44 6.43 4.61
CA LEU A 172 10.47 5.64 5.85
C LEU A 172 11.79 4.92 6.12
N ARG A 173 12.59 4.62 5.10
CA ARG A 173 13.79 3.77 5.22
C ARG A 173 15.06 4.58 5.37
N GLN A 174 15.99 4.19 6.24
CA GLN A 174 17.31 4.83 6.30
C GLN A 174 18.19 4.43 5.09
N GLU A 175 19.15 5.28 4.73
CA GLU A 175 20.00 5.07 3.55
C GLU A 175 20.70 3.71 3.55
N ARG A 176 21.23 3.28 4.70
CA ARG A 176 21.97 2.02 4.88
C ARG A 176 21.11 0.86 5.38
N GLN A 177 19.80 1.06 5.51
CA GLN A 177 18.91 0.04 6.04
C GLN A 177 18.52 -0.93 4.91
N PRO A 178 18.80 -2.24 5.06
CA PRO A 178 18.37 -3.24 4.08
C PRO A 178 16.84 -3.27 3.97
N SER A 179 16.32 -3.63 2.81
CA SER A 179 14.88 -3.80 2.61
C SER A 179 14.53 -5.03 1.78
N LEU A 180 13.46 -5.71 2.18
CA LEU A 180 12.82 -6.77 1.42
C LEU A 180 11.44 -6.29 0.98
N TRP A 181 11.18 -6.32 -0.33
CA TRP A 181 9.86 -6.10 -0.88
C TRP A 181 9.26 -7.40 -1.42
N ILE A 182 8.02 -7.69 -1.05
CA ILE A 182 7.25 -8.85 -1.50
C ILE A 182 5.96 -8.36 -2.15
N SER A 183 5.74 -8.71 -3.41
CA SER A 183 4.46 -8.49 -4.09
C SER A 183 3.72 -9.81 -4.27
N ASP A 184 2.39 -9.76 -4.44
CA ASP A 184 1.70 -10.89 -5.04
C ASP A 184 2.25 -11.17 -6.45
N HIS A 185 2.15 -12.43 -6.87
CA HIS A 185 2.59 -12.84 -8.20
C HIS A 185 1.60 -12.34 -9.25
N ASP A 186 2.06 -11.51 -10.16
CA ASP A 186 1.28 -11.08 -11.31
C ASP A 186 2.10 -11.05 -12.59
N GLU A 187 1.41 -10.78 -13.71
CA GLU A 187 2.01 -10.67 -15.04
C GLU A 187 3.14 -9.64 -15.15
N THR A 188 3.25 -8.68 -14.24
CA THR A 188 4.31 -7.66 -14.26
C THR A 188 5.60 -8.14 -13.59
N LEU A 189 5.53 -9.18 -12.75
CA LEU A 189 6.64 -9.70 -11.93
C LEU A 189 6.81 -11.22 -12.03
N ASP A 190 6.12 -11.88 -12.97
CA ASP A 190 6.06 -13.34 -13.06
C ASP A 190 7.40 -14.00 -13.40
N SER A 191 8.26 -13.32 -14.17
CA SER A 191 9.57 -13.82 -14.58
C SER A 191 10.73 -13.20 -13.78
N PHE A 192 11.87 -13.89 -13.76
CA PHE A 192 13.08 -13.37 -13.12
C PHE A 192 13.55 -12.06 -13.78
N ASP A 193 13.58 -12.01 -15.12
CA ASP A 193 13.97 -10.81 -15.88
C ASP A 193 13.06 -9.61 -15.55
N ARG A 194 11.74 -9.83 -15.47
CA ARG A 194 10.79 -8.77 -15.10
C ARG A 194 11.04 -8.22 -13.70
N ARG A 195 11.34 -9.10 -12.73
CA ARG A 195 11.69 -8.68 -11.36
C ARG A 195 13.01 -7.92 -11.29
N GLU A 196 14.02 -8.33 -12.06
CA GLU A 196 15.31 -7.63 -12.10
C GLU A 196 15.15 -6.22 -12.70
N ARG A 197 14.38 -6.11 -13.78
CA ARG A 197 14.03 -4.82 -14.40
C ARG A 197 13.25 -3.90 -13.46
N PHE A 198 12.26 -4.44 -12.76
CA PHE A 198 11.53 -3.71 -11.72
C PHE A 198 12.47 -3.22 -10.62
N ALA A 199 13.38 -4.07 -10.14
CA ALA A 199 14.35 -3.73 -9.09
C ALA A 199 15.25 -2.56 -9.52
N ARG A 200 15.72 -2.54 -10.78
CA ARG A 200 16.49 -1.41 -11.33
C ARG A 200 15.66 -0.13 -11.34
N LEU A 201 14.43 -0.17 -11.85
CA LEU A 201 13.55 0.99 -11.89
C LEU A 201 13.28 1.57 -10.50
N ALA A 202 12.88 0.72 -9.55
CA ALA A 202 12.64 1.13 -8.16
C ALA A 202 13.90 1.72 -7.51
N THR A 203 15.07 1.15 -7.81
CA THR A 203 16.37 1.66 -7.33
C THR A 203 16.70 3.03 -7.92
N TYR A 204 16.54 3.23 -9.23
CA TYR A 204 16.76 4.53 -9.89
C TYR A 204 15.85 5.61 -9.33
N LEU A 205 14.56 5.30 -9.17
CA LEU A 205 13.59 6.23 -8.58
C LEU A 205 13.96 6.57 -7.13
N THR A 206 14.35 5.57 -6.33
CA THR A 206 14.77 5.80 -4.93
C THR A 206 15.99 6.70 -4.86
N TYR A 207 17.00 6.50 -5.69
CA TYR A 207 18.17 7.38 -5.74
C TYR A 207 17.83 8.77 -6.24
N GLY A 208 16.99 8.91 -7.25
CA GLY A 208 16.51 10.21 -7.74
C GLY A 208 15.77 11.00 -6.66
N LEU A 209 14.92 10.32 -5.90
CA LEU A 209 14.16 10.94 -4.80
C LEU A 209 15.05 11.34 -3.63
N THR A 210 16.03 10.52 -3.25
CA THR A 210 16.76 10.67 -1.98
C THR A 210 18.14 11.31 -2.11
N GLY A 211 18.79 11.20 -3.27
CA GLY A 211 20.20 11.54 -3.45
C GLY A 211 21.17 10.65 -2.65
N TRP A 212 20.72 9.48 -2.20
CA TRP A 212 21.55 8.52 -1.46
C TRP A 212 22.78 8.08 -2.27
N ARG A 213 23.88 7.87 -1.55
CA ARG A 213 25.20 7.54 -2.12
C ARG A 213 25.70 6.18 -1.66
N ASN A 214 25.14 5.63 -0.59
CA ASN A 214 25.48 4.32 -0.07
C ASN A 214 24.40 3.32 -0.52
N ALA A 215 24.82 2.23 -1.15
CA ALA A 215 23.91 1.13 -1.42
C ALA A 215 23.54 0.42 -0.11
N ALA A 216 22.28 0.00 -0.01
CA ALA A 216 21.80 -0.98 0.95
C ALA A 216 21.24 -2.16 0.17
N ASP A 217 21.26 -3.35 0.77
CA ASP A 217 20.69 -4.54 0.14
C ASP A 217 19.18 -4.34 -0.07
N GLN A 218 18.71 -4.60 -1.29
CA GLN A 218 17.30 -4.51 -1.66
C GLN A 218 16.88 -5.78 -2.37
N ASP A 219 16.07 -6.58 -1.69
CA ASP A 219 15.55 -7.83 -2.23
C ASP A 219 14.13 -7.62 -2.73
N PHE A 220 13.85 -8.15 -3.92
CA PHE A 220 12.53 -8.09 -4.56
C PHE A 220 12.04 -9.51 -4.80
N MET A 221 10.90 -9.86 -4.20
CA MET A 221 10.33 -11.21 -4.21
C MET A 221 8.84 -11.20 -4.60
N THR A 222 8.34 -12.37 -5.00
CA THR A 222 6.91 -12.61 -5.20
C THR A 222 6.39 -13.77 -4.37
N THR A 223 5.09 -13.84 -4.17
CA THR A 223 4.40 -14.91 -3.42
C THR A 223 4.54 -16.31 -4.05
N GLU A 224 5.03 -16.41 -5.29
CA GLU A 224 5.33 -17.68 -5.96
C GLU A 224 6.79 -18.14 -5.85
N ALA A 225 7.64 -17.41 -5.13
CA ALA A 225 9.02 -17.83 -4.91
C ALA A 225 9.05 -19.23 -4.25
N LYS A 226 9.82 -20.17 -4.82
CA LYS A 226 9.87 -21.58 -4.36
C LYS A 226 10.23 -21.74 -2.88
N ASN A 227 11.01 -20.80 -2.34
CA ASN A 227 11.47 -20.80 -0.95
C ASN A 227 10.78 -19.70 -0.14
N LEU A 228 9.59 -19.25 -0.55
CA LEU A 228 8.87 -18.22 0.17
C LEU A 228 8.48 -18.76 1.56
N PRO A 229 8.83 -18.04 2.64
CA PRO A 229 8.40 -18.44 3.96
C PRO A 229 6.87 -18.41 4.08
N ALA A 230 6.30 -19.36 4.83
CA ALA A 230 4.85 -19.46 5.00
C ALA A 230 4.19 -18.20 5.61
N TRP A 231 4.96 -17.36 6.32
CA TRP A 231 4.46 -16.11 6.86
C TRP A 231 4.19 -15.04 5.80
N ALA A 232 4.86 -15.11 4.65
CA ALA A 232 4.76 -14.09 3.61
C ALA A 232 3.35 -14.05 3.00
N GLU A 233 2.69 -15.20 2.89
CA GLU A 233 1.31 -15.30 2.40
C GLU A 233 0.31 -14.62 3.34
N ASP A 234 0.48 -14.80 4.66
CA ASP A 234 -0.38 -14.15 5.64
C ASP A 234 -0.11 -12.64 5.71
N LEU A 235 1.15 -12.22 5.50
CA LEU A 235 1.49 -10.81 5.35
C LEU A 235 0.90 -10.21 4.08
N ALA A 236 0.93 -10.92 2.95
CA ALA A 236 0.38 -10.48 1.67
C ALA A 236 -1.15 -10.39 1.68
N ALA A 237 -1.83 -11.18 2.50
CA ALA A 237 -3.26 -11.05 2.71
C ALA A 237 -3.68 -9.69 3.32
N ILE A 238 -2.78 -9.03 4.05
CA ILE A 238 -3.06 -7.74 4.70
C ILE A 238 -3.28 -6.62 3.66
N PRO A 239 -2.32 -6.32 2.76
CA PRO A 239 -2.55 -5.35 1.70
C PRO A 239 -3.62 -5.79 0.69
N ASP A 240 -3.82 -7.09 0.42
CA ASP A 240 -4.95 -7.56 -0.43
C ASP A 240 -6.30 -7.17 0.17
N ILE A 241 -6.50 -7.49 1.45
CA ILE A 241 -7.72 -7.13 2.18
C ILE A 241 -7.92 -5.61 2.20
N ALA A 242 -6.85 -4.85 2.44
CA ALA A 242 -6.92 -3.40 2.47
C ALA A 242 -7.26 -2.81 1.10
N ALA A 243 -6.57 -3.24 0.04
CA ALA A 243 -6.81 -2.78 -1.32
C ALA A 243 -8.23 -3.16 -1.79
N GLY A 244 -8.64 -4.40 -1.55
CA GLY A 244 -9.99 -4.88 -1.88
C GLY A 244 -11.08 -4.13 -1.11
N ALA A 245 -10.90 -3.90 0.19
CA ALA A 245 -11.86 -3.16 1.00
C ALA A 245 -11.96 -1.68 0.57
N CYS A 246 -10.83 -1.00 0.42
CA CYS A 246 -10.79 0.39 -0.04
C CYS A 246 -11.40 0.56 -1.44
N ALA A 247 -11.17 -0.38 -2.35
CA ALA A 247 -11.83 -0.39 -3.66
C ALA A 247 -13.36 -0.47 -3.54
N GLN A 248 -13.90 -1.30 -2.64
CA GLN A 248 -15.35 -1.36 -2.39
C GLN A 248 -15.89 -0.10 -1.70
N LEU A 249 -15.10 0.54 -0.84
CA LEU A 249 -15.48 1.76 -0.13
C LEU A 249 -15.38 3.02 -1.00
N SER A 250 -14.69 2.96 -2.14
CA SER A 250 -14.39 4.10 -3.00
C SER A 250 -15.58 5.02 -3.30
N GLY A 251 -16.75 4.46 -3.61
CA GLY A 251 -17.97 5.24 -3.90
C GLY A 251 -18.62 5.91 -2.68
N ALA A 252 -18.16 5.59 -1.47
CA ALA A 252 -18.67 6.16 -0.23
C ALA A 252 -17.67 7.06 0.50
N LEU A 253 -16.40 7.02 0.11
CA LEU A 253 -15.41 7.96 0.60
C LEU A 253 -15.77 9.34 0.02
N PRO A 254 -15.80 10.40 0.85
CA PRO A 254 -16.15 11.73 0.37
C PRO A 254 -15.20 12.13 -0.76
N GLU A 255 -15.70 12.84 -1.78
CA GLU A 255 -14.83 13.44 -2.78
C GLU A 255 -13.79 14.36 -2.11
N PHE A 256 -12.66 14.59 -2.76
CA PHE A 256 -11.67 15.53 -2.27
C PHE A 256 -12.26 16.96 -2.37
N LEU A 257 -12.89 17.43 -1.30
CA LEU A 257 -13.61 18.72 -1.26
C LEU A 257 -12.69 19.94 -1.04
N ALA A 258 -11.42 19.88 -1.48
CA ALA A 258 -10.39 20.87 -1.14
C ALA A 258 -10.21 21.14 0.37
N GLN A 259 -10.85 20.34 1.23
CA GLN A 259 -10.67 20.34 2.66
C GLN A 259 -9.56 19.35 2.98
N ARG A 260 -8.58 19.80 3.77
CA ARG A 260 -7.58 18.94 4.42
C ARG A 260 -8.27 18.13 5.53
N THR A 261 -9.27 17.32 5.18
CA THR A 261 -9.89 16.42 6.15
C THR A 261 -8.91 15.29 6.43
N TRP A 262 -8.31 15.32 7.61
CA TRP A 262 -7.42 14.28 8.13
C TRP A 262 -8.18 13.04 8.62
N THR A 263 -9.51 13.14 8.69
CA THR A 263 -10.41 12.07 9.13
C THR A 263 -11.48 11.80 8.08
N VAL A 264 -11.56 10.56 7.61
CA VAL A 264 -12.67 10.09 6.78
C VAL A 264 -13.62 9.25 7.60
N SER A 265 -14.89 9.64 7.58
CA SER A 265 -16.00 8.86 8.12
C SER A 265 -16.57 7.95 7.04
N VAL A 266 -16.69 6.67 7.35
CA VAL A 266 -17.36 5.69 6.48
C VAL A 266 -18.86 5.69 6.83
N PRO A 267 -19.76 6.05 5.89
CA PRO A 267 -21.20 6.05 6.17
C PRO A 267 -21.70 4.63 6.52
N HIS A 268 -22.60 4.52 7.49
CA HIS A 268 -23.15 3.23 7.93
C HIS A 268 -24.05 2.57 6.86
N GLU A 269 -24.54 3.34 5.90
CA GLU A 269 -25.53 2.93 4.88
C GLU A 269 -24.92 2.43 3.56
N VAL A 270 -23.60 2.23 3.48
CA VAL A 270 -22.93 1.65 2.31
C VAL A 270 -23.11 0.13 2.34
N ASP A 271 -24.35 -0.31 2.21
CA ASP A 271 -24.83 -1.66 2.53
C ASP A 271 -24.59 -2.68 1.39
N ARG A 272 -23.38 -2.75 0.83
CA ARG A 272 -23.10 -3.69 -0.29
C ARG A 272 -22.01 -4.71 -0.04
N ASP A 273 -21.00 -4.42 0.76
CA ASP A 273 -19.95 -5.39 1.06
C ASP A 273 -19.58 -5.45 2.54
N TRP A 274 -20.09 -6.46 3.23
CA TRP A 274 -19.81 -6.71 4.64
C TRP A 274 -18.31 -6.87 4.94
N ARG A 275 -17.49 -7.30 3.98
CA ARG A 275 -16.04 -7.48 4.15
C ARG A 275 -15.35 -6.13 4.29
N ALA A 276 -15.74 -5.19 3.42
CA ALA A 276 -15.25 -3.83 3.43
C ALA A 276 -15.73 -3.06 4.67
N ARG A 277 -16.98 -3.30 5.09
CA ARG A 277 -17.52 -2.75 6.34
C ARG A 277 -16.72 -3.19 7.56
N ILE A 278 -16.48 -4.51 7.72
CA ILE A 278 -15.68 -5.02 8.85
C ILE A 278 -14.26 -4.46 8.83
N PHE A 279 -13.65 -4.29 7.66
CA PHE A 279 -12.35 -3.64 7.54
C PHE A 279 -12.40 -2.18 8.00
N GLY A 280 -13.38 -1.42 7.52
CA GLY A 280 -13.61 -0.03 7.93
C GLY A 280 -13.82 0.08 9.44
N ASP A 281 -14.67 -0.76 10.02
CA ASP A 281 -14.90 -0.80 11.47
C ASP A 281 -13.60 -1.06 12.25
N TRP A 282 -12.80 -2.02 11.79
CA TRP A 282 -11.50 -2.32 12.38
C TRP A 282 -10.53 -1.14 12.32
N LEU A 283 -10.43 -0.43 11.18
CA LEU A 283 -9.60 0.76 11.06
C LEU A 283 -9.95 1.86 12.06
N THR A 284 -11.24 1.95 12.43
CA THR A 284 -11.69 2.94 13.40
C THR A 284 -11.50 2.53 14.86
N THR A 285 -11.12 1.28 15.10
CA THR A 285 -11.02 0.72 16.45
C THR A 285 -9.64 1.06 17.06
N PRO A 286 -9.57 1.69 18.25
CA PRO A 286 -8.30 2.14 18.84
C PRO A 286 -7.41 1.01 19.40
N HIS A 287 -7.76 -0.26 19.17
CA HIS A 287 -7.16 -1.41 19.85
C HIS A 287 -5.92 -1.99 19.15
N GLY A 288 -5.48 -1.41 18.03
CA GLY A 288 -4.31 -1.87 17.29
C GLY A 288 -3.09 -0.97 17.46
N ILE A 289 -1.90 -1.58 17.37
CA ILE A 289 -0.65 -0.85 17.17
C ILE A 289 -0.37 -0.60 15.69
N LEU A 290 -0.89 -1.41 14.76
CA LEU A 290 -0.73 -1.14 13.33
C LEU A 290 -1.37 0.21 12.95
N ARG A 291 -0.61 1.08 12.30
CA ARG A 291 -1.13 2.37 11.80
C ARG A 291 -1.63 2.22 10.39
N HIS A 292 -2.72 2.90 10.05
CA HIS A 292 -3.24 2.95 8.68
C HIS A 292 -3.28 4.39 8.18
N VAL A 293 -2.83 4.58 6.94
CA VAL A 293 -2.96 5.85 6.24
C VAL A 293 -3.54 5.60 4.85
N LEU A 294 -4.61 6.32 4.53
CA LEU A 294 -5.19 6.36 3.21
C LEU A 294 -4.66 7.59 2.46
N LEU A 295 -3.81 7.35 1.47
CA LEU A 295 -3.40 8.31 0.48
C LEU A 295 -4.40 8.32 -0.69
N ARG A 296 -4.73 9.50 -1.20
CA ARG A 296 -5.63 9.63 -2.36
C ARG A 296 -5.07 10.60 -3.37
N LEU A 297 -5.25 10.30 -4.64
CA LEU A 297 -4.96 11.15 -5.78
C LEU A 297 -6.22 11.25 -6.65
N ALA A 298 -6.80 12.43 -6.75
CA ALA A 298 -8.06 12.65 -7.46
C ALA A 298 -8.18 14.09 -7.97
N PRO A 299 -8.95 14.34 -9.05
CA PRO A 299 -9.29 15.70 -9.44
C PRO A 299 -10.17 16.38 -8.38
N ASP A 300 -9.92 17.65 -8.12
CA ASP A 300 -10.83 18.51 -7.36
C ASP A 300 -12.01 19.00 -8.22
N SER A 301 -12.86 19.88 -7.65
CA SER A 301 -14.02 20.45 -8.36
C SER A 301 -13.64 21.29 -9.58
N GLN A 302 -12.39 21.72 -9.71
CA GLN A 302 -11.86 22.46 -10.86
C GLN A 302 -11.15 21.54 -11.87
N GLY A 303 -11.06 20.24 -11.57
CA GLY A 303 -10.37 19.26 -12.41
C GLY A 303 -8.87 19.17 -12.16
N GLU A 304 -8.32 19.93 -11.20
CA GLU A 304 -6.89 19.83 -10.87
C GLU A 304 -6.63 18.59 -10.02
N ILE A 305 -5.58 17.85 -10.34
CA ILE A 305 -5.21 16.67 -9.56
C ILE A 305 -4.63 17.11 -8.22
N ARG A 306 -5.21 16.57 -7.14
CA ARG A 306 -4.82 16.85 -5.75
C ARG A 306 -4.50 15.56 -5.02
N ALA A 307 -3.58 15.66 -4.07
CA ALA A 307 -3.25 14.58 -3.14
C ALA A 307 -3.78 14.86 -1.74
N SER A 308 -4.12 13.80 -1.02
CA SER A 308 -4.46 13.85 0.42
C SER A 308 -3.94 12.62 1.14
N ALA A 309 -3.65 12.77 2.43
CA ALA A 309 -3.31 11.69 3.34
C ALA A 309 -4.26 11.75 4.54
N GLN A 310 -4.90 10.62 4.85
CA GLN A 310 -6.05 10.58 5.75
C GLN A 310 -5.94 9.41 6.71
N LYS A 311 -6.27 9.65 7.98
CA LYS A 311 -6.50 8.63 8.99
C LYS A 311 -7.97 8.27 9.00
N VAL A 312 -8.31 7.00 8.92
CA VAL A 312 -9.73 6.58 9.00
C VAL A 312 -10.17 6.66 10.47
N GLN A 313 -11.28 7.35 10.76
CA GLN A 313 -11.89 7.34 12.10
C GLN A 313 -13.41 7.22 11.98
N ARG A 314 -14.05 6.68 13.02
CA ARG A 314 -15.50 6.58 13.04
C ARG A 314 -16.09 7.97 13.27
N GLN A 315 -17.09 8.34 12.49
CA GLN A 315 -17.97 9.43 12.90
C GLN A 315 -18.70 8.96 14.16
N PRO A 316 -18.63 9.68 15.29
CA PRO A 316 -19.46 9.35 16.44
C PRO A 316 -20.93 9.40 15.99
N PHE A 317 -21.68 8.34 16.31
CA PHE A 317 -23.14 8.36 16.12
C PHE A 317 -23.70 9.46 17.03
N PHE A 318 -24.10 10.59 16.45
CA PHE A 318 -25.02 11.49 17.11
C PHE A 318 -26.41 10.88 16.91
N ILE A 319 -26.93 10.24 17.95
CA ILE A 319 -28.36 9.96 18.03
C ILE A 319 -29.01 11.34 18.26
N LEU A 320 -29.63 11.90 17.22
CA LEU A 320 -30.47 13.09 17.31
C LEU A 320 -31.83 12.75 17.90
#